data_AF-V2XK59-F1
#
_entry.id   AF-V2XK59-F1
#
_cell.length_a   1.000
_cell.length_b   1.000
_cell.length_c   1.000
_cell.angle_alpha   90.00
_cell.angle_beta   90.00
_cell.angle_gamma   90.00
#
_symmetry.space_group_name_H-M   'P 1'
#
loop_
_entity.id
_entity.type
_entity.pdbx_description
1 polymer ?
#
loop_
_entity_poly.entity_id
_entity_poly.type
_entity_poly.pdbx_seq_one_letter_code
_entity_poly.pdbx_strand_id
1 'polypeptide(L)'
;MWKEENQIIAGKLKNKIDSLWDIFAAGGLVNPLEVIEQITYLMFIQDLDESDNLKAKESEMLGLPYQSIFSDEIKIGDRIIAGSQLKWSVFNDFSADEVICDPACGVKA
;
A
#
# COMPACT_ATOMS: atom_id res chain seq x y z
N MET A 1 -31.81 1.61 -24.65
CA MET A 1 -31.21 0.33 -24.23
C MET A 1 -29.70 0.45 -23.97
N TRP A 2 -28.78 0.38 -24.95
CA TRP A 2 -27.32 0.43 -24.67
C TRP A 2 -26.76 1.77 -24.12
N LYS A 3 -27.55 2.85 -24.13
CA LYS A 3 -27.14 4.14 -23.55
C LYS A 3 -27.34 4.21 -22.03
N GLU A 4 -28.32 3.49 -21.48
CA GLU A 4 -28.63 3.55 -20.04
C GLU A 4 -27.64 2.76 -19.19
N GLU A 5 -27.21 1.57 -19.64
CA GLU A 5 -26.24 0.75 -18.92
C GLU A 5 -24.87 1.45 -18.79
N ASN A 6 -24.40 2.08 -19.86
CA ASN A 6 -23.16 2.84 -19.84
C ASN A 6 -23.22 4.05 -18.91
N GLN A 7 -24.38 4.72 -18.81
CA GLN A 7 -24.55 5.82 -17.85
C GLN A 7 -24.59 5.35 -16.41
N ILE A 8 -25.18 4.18 -16.13
CA ILE A 8 -25.18 3.60 -14.77
C ILE A 8 -23.76 3.19 -14.37
N ILE A 9 -22.99 2.59 -15.27
CA ILE A 9 -21.58 2.21 -15.01
C ILE A 9 -20.72 3.46 -14.79
N ALA A 10 -20.85 4.47 -15.66
CA ALA A 10 -20.15 5.75 -15.51
C ALA A 10 -20.56 6.48 -14.22
N GLY A 11 -21.85 6.44 -13.85
CA GLY A 11 -22.36 7.03 -12.61
C GLY A 11 -21.80 6.33 -11.37
N LYS A 12 -21.74 4.98 -11.36
CA LYS A 12 -21.12 4.22 -10.26
C LYS A 12 -19.64 4.53 -10.11
N LEU A 13 -18.91 4.64 -11.22
CA LEU A 13 -17.49 5.00 -11.21
C LEU A 13 -17.28 6.43 -10.70
N LYS A 14 -18.08 7.38 -11.19
CA LYS A 14 -18.05 8.77 -10.74
C LYS A 14 -18.31 8.86 -9.23
N ASN A 15 -19.33 8.18 -8.73
CA ASN A 15 -19.62 8.18 -7.29
C ASN A 15 -18.46 7.63 -6.45
N LYS A 16 -17.74 6.61 -6.93
CA LYS A 16 -16.54 6.11 -6.25
C LYS A 16 -15.41 7.15 -6.22
N ILE A 17 -15.20 7.84 -7.34
CA ILE A 17 -14.20 8.92 -7.45
C ILE A 17 -14.57 10.06 -6.49
N ASP A 18 -15.83 10.49 -6.49
CA ASP A 18 -16.33 11.55 -5.61
C ASP A 18 -16.17 11.14 -4.12
N SER A 19 -16.51 9.90 -3.76
CA SER A 19 -16.30 9.40 -2.38
C SER A 19 -14.82 9.36 -1.98
N LEU A 20 -13.91 9.04 -2.90
CA LEU A 20 -12.47 9.11 -2.62
C LEU A 20 -12.01 10.55 -2.38
N TRP A 21 -12.49 11.50 -3.20
CA TRP A 21 -12.22 12.92 -3.01
C TRP A 21 -12.71 13.43 -1.65
N ASP A 22 -13.90 13.01 -1.21
CA ASP A 22 -14.43 13.39 0.10
C ASP A 22 -13.54 12.91 1.26
N ILE A 23 -12.95 11.70 1.14
CA ILE A 23 -12.03 11.15 2.14
C ILE A 23 -10.74 11.99 2.19
N PHE A 24 -10.14 12.33 1.05
CA PHE A 24 -8.93 13.15 1.01
C PHE A 24 -9.16 14.56 1.56
N ALA A 25 -10.31 15.16 1.20
CA ALA A 25 -10.70 16.48 1.70
C ALA A 25 -10.92 16.47 3.23
N ALA A 26 -11.58 15.44 3.77
CA ALA A 26 -11.79 15.28 5.21
C ALA A 26 -10.46 15.07 5.99
N GLY A 27 -9.45 14.45 5.36
CA GLY A 27 -8.12 14.25 5.92
C GLY A 27 -7.18 15.47 5.83
N GLY A 28 -7.62 16.60 5.26
CA GLY A 28 -6.81 17.80 5.09
C GLY A 28 -5.81 17.76 3.92
N LEU A 29 -5.83 16.69 3.12
CA LEU A 29 -5.06 16.56 1.88
C LEU A 29 -5.83 17.23 0.73
N VAL A 30 -5.77 18.56 0.69
CA VAL A 30 -6.53 19.38 -0.26
C VAL A 30 -5.81 19.60 -1.59
N ASN A 31 -4.52 19.28 -1.69
CA ASN A 31 -3.73 19.42 -2.91
C ASN A 31 -3.87 18.17 -3.80
N PRO A 32 -4.55 18.25 -4.96
CA PRO A 32 -4.74 17.10 -5.85
C PRO A 32 -3.44 16.44 -6.31
N LEU A 33 -2.36 17.21 -6.44
CA LEU A 33 -1.08 16.69 -6.90
C LEU A 33 -0.44 15.78 -5.85
N GLU A 34 -0.48 16.17 -4.58
CA GLU A 34 0.02 15.38 -3.45
C GLU A 34 -0.78 14.08 -3.30
N VAL A 35 -2.11 14.14 -3.46
CA VAL A 35 -2.97 12.94 -3.41
C VAL A 35 -2.58 11.93 -4.50
N ILE A 36 -2.37 12.40 -5.73
CA ILE A 36 -1.95 11.54 -6.84
C ILE A 36 -0.59 10.90 -6.52
N GLU A 37 0.34 11.66 -5.96
CA GLU A 37 1.66 11.17 -5.56
C GLU A 37 1.54 10.07 -4.50
N GLN A 38 0.76 10.28 -3.42
CA GLN A 38 0.58 9.27 -2.37
C GLN A 38 -0.05 7.97 -2.90
N ILE A 39 -1.06 8.08 -3.75
CA ILE A 39 -1.68 6.90 -4.39
C ILE A 39 -0.65 6.17 -5.26
N THR A 40 0.15 6.91 -6.01
CA THR A 40 1.18 6.32 -6.89
C THR A 40 2.24 5.59 -6.09
N TYR A 41 2.64 6.11 -4.93
CA TYR A 41 3.56 5.41 -4.03
C TYR A 41 2.99 4.09 -3.51
N LEU A 42 1.71 4.05 -3.11
CA LEU A 42 1.08 2.81 -2.66
C LEU A 42 0.99 1.77 -3.78
N MET A 43 0.61 2.20 -4.99
CA MET A 43 0.61 1.32 -6.18
C MET A 43 2.00 0.73 -6.46
N PHE A 44 3.04 1.56 -6.37
CA PHE A 44 4.41 1.10 -6.61
C PHE A 44 4.87 0.08 -5.56
N ILE A 45 4.55 0.28 -4.28
CA ILE A 45 4.91 -0.68 -3.21
C ILE A 45 4.15 -2.00 -3.39
N GLN A 46 2.88 -1.96 -3.81
CA GLN A 46 2.12 -3.16 -4.12
C GLN A 46 2.79 -3.96 -5.26
N ASP A 47 3.10 -3.31 -6.38
CA ASP A 47 3.76 -3.96 -7.52
C ASP A 47 5.13 -4.55 -7.14
N LEU A 48 5.89 -3.84 -6.30
CA LEU A 48 7.18 -4.32 -5.79
C LEU A 48 7.04 -5.57 -4.92
N ASP A 49 6.08 -5.59 -4.00
CA ASP A 49 5.82 -6.75 -3.14
C ASP A 49 5.36 -7.96 -3.96
N GLU A 50 4.46 -7.78 -4.92
CA GLU A 50 4.04 -8.85 -5.83
C GLU A 50 5.22 -9.42 -6.64
N SER A 51 6.09 -8.56 -7.18
CA SER A 51 7.28 -8.98 -7.93
C SER A 51 8.30 -9.73 -7.06
N ASP A 52 8.51 -9.25 -5.83
CA ASP A 52 9.38 -9.89 -4.85
C ASP A 52 8.88 -11.30 -4.50
N ASN A 53 7.60 -11.43 -4.17
CA ASN A 53 6.97 -12.71 -3.84
C ASN A 53 6.99 -13.71 -5.01
N LEU A 54 6.82 -13.24 -6.25
CA LEU A 54 6.96 -14.07 -7.45
C LEU A 54 8.38 -14.63 -7.57
N LYS A 55 9.40 -13.77 -7.46
CA LYS A 55 10.81 -14.18 -7.56
C LYS A 55 11.22 -15.14 -6.43
N ALA A 56 10.69 -14.93 -5.23
CA ALA A 56 10.90 -15.83 -4.10
C ALA A 56 10.42 -17.25 -4.43
N LYS A 57 9.19 -17.35 -4.94
CA LYS A 57 8.56 -18.62 -5.32
C LYS A 57 9.27 -19.31 -6.48
N GLU A 58 9.66 -18.57 -7.51
CA GLU A 58 10.41 -19.11 -8.65
C GLU A 58 11.77 -19.63 -8.22
N SER A 59 12.47 -18.90 -7.35
CA SER A 59 13.78 -19.32 -6.85
C SER A 59 13.69 -20.55 -5.95
N GLU A 60 12.65 -20.64 -5.12
CA GLU A 60 12.34 -21.85 -4.34
C GLU A 60 12.12 -23.07 -5.25
N MET A 61 11.34 -22.90 -6.33
CA MET A 61 11.09 -23.99 -7.30
C MET A 61 12.35 -24.45 -8.03
N LEU A 62 13.26 -23.53 -8.32
CA LEU A 62 14.50 -23.82 -9.05
C LEU A 62 15.68 -24.18 -8.12
N GLY A 63 15.51 -24.08 -6.81
CA GLY A 63 16.59 -24.25 -5.83
C GLY A 63 17.69 -23.18 -5.95
N LEU A 64 17.34 -21.99 -6.44
CA LEU A 64 18.26 -20.88 -6.60
C LEU A 64 18.29 -20.01 -5.34
N PRO A 65 19.45 -19.42 -4.99
CA PRO A 65 19.50 -18.44 -3.91
C PRO A 65 18.66 -17.22 -4.29
N TYR A 66 17.92 -16.71 -3.32
CA TYR A 66 17.07 -15.53 -3.48
C TYR A 66 17.21 -14.60 -2.30
N GLN A 67 17.31 -13.30 -2.58
CA GLN A 67 17.35 -12.24 -1.60
C GLN A 67 16.20 -11.28 -1.89
N SER A 68 15.32 -11.11 -0.91
CA SER A 68 14.20 -10.17 -0.99
C SER A 68 14.71 -8.73 -0.99
N ILE A 69 14.05 -7.86 -1.75
CA ILE A 69 14.33 -6.42 -1.71
C ILE A 69 13.91 -5.79 -0.37
N PHE A 70 13.16 -6.54 0.45
CA PHE A 70 12.68 -6.15 1.79
C PHE A 70 13.47 -6.85 2.91
N SER A 71 14.67 -7.38 2.63
CA SER A 71 15.43 -8.20 3.60
C SER A 71 16.24 -7.39 4.63
N ASP A 72 16.48 -6.11 4.37
CA ASP A 72 17.34 -5.26 5.21
C ASP A 72 16.57 -4.51 6.30
N GLU A 73 17.27 -4.11 7.36
CA GLU A 73 16.73 -3.16 8.33
C GLU A 73 16.81 -1.73 7.79
N ILE A 74 15.69 -1.00 7.86
CA ILE A 74 15.61 0.38 7.40
C ILE A 74 15.52 1.31 8.61
N LYS A 75 16.39 2.32 8.64
CA LYS A 75 16.34 3.39 9.63
C LYS A 75 15.44 4.53 9.16
N ILE A 76 14.32 4.75 9.84
CA ILE A 76 13.39 5.85 9.59
C ILE A 76 13.45 6.80 10.80
N GLY A 77 14.14 7.93 10.63
CA GLY A 77 14.41 8.85 11.75
C GLY A 77 15.22 8.15 12.84
N ASP A 78 14.66 8.06 14.05
CA ASP A 78 15.28 7.40 15.20
C ASP A 78 14.90 5.91 15.34
N ARG A 79 14.10 5.37 14.41
CA ARG A 79 13.59 3.99 14.48
C ARG A 79 14.29 3.08 13.49
N ILE A 80 14.44 1.81 13.87
CA ILE A 80 14.92 0.74 13.00
C ILE A 80 13.75 -0.22 12.79
N ILE A 81 13.41 -0.49 11.54
CA ILE A 81 12.27 -1.32 11.14
C ILE A 81 12.81 -2.44 10.26
N ALA A 82 12.34 -3.67 10.48
CA ALA A 82 12.63 -4.77 9.57
C ALA A 82 11.97 -4.49 8.21
N GLY A 83 12.74 -4.57 7.12
CA GLY A 83 12.24 -4.28 5.77
C GLY A 83 11.01 -5.11 5.39
N SER A 84 10.85 -6.30 5.96
CA SER A 84 9.67 -7.15 5.78
C SER A 84 8.36 -6.50 6.21
N GLN A 85 8.39 -5.56 7.16
CA GLN A 85 7.21 -4.80 7.58
C GLN A 85 6.77 -3.76 6.54
N LEU A 86 7.62 -3.46 5.55
CA LEU A 86 7.32 -2.53 4.46
C LEU A 86 6.70 -3.21 3.24
N LYS A 87 6.40 -4.51 3.33
CA LYS A 87 5.65 -5.23 2.29
C LYS A 87 4.18 -4.83 2.33
N TRP A 88 3.61 -4.52 1.18
CA TRP A 88 2.18 -4.20 1.05
C TRP A 88 1.27 -5.27 1.67
N SER A 89 1.57 -6.53 1.39
CA SER A 89 0.88 -7.71 1.94
C SER A 89 0.91 -7.81 3.47
N VAL A 90 1.80 -7.06 4.14
CA VAL A 90 1.90 -7.02 5.60
C VAL A 90 1.08 -5.87 6.18
N PHE A 91 1.20 -4.65 5.65
CA PHE A 91 0.61 -3.46 6.29
C PHE A 91 -0.70 -2.97 5.66
N ASN A 92 -1.16 -3.51 4.52
CA ASN A 92 -2.36 -3.01 3.82
C ASN A 92 -3.63 -2.98 4.69
N ASP A 93 -3.73 -3.88 5.68
CA ASP A 93 -4.89 -3.98 6.56
C ASP A 93 -4.70 -3.26 7.90
N PHE A 94 -3.56 -2.57 8.08
CA PHE A 94 -3.24 -1.86 9.31
C PHE A 94 -3.93 -0.49 9.33
N SER A 95 -4.39 -0.08 10.51
CA SER A 95 -4.75 1.31 10.76
C SER A 95 -3.51 2.21 10.68
N ALA A 96 -3.72 3.51 10.44
CA ALA A 96 -2.63 4.48 10.41
C ALA A 96 -1.79 4.44 11.70
N ASP A 97 -2.44 4.27 12.85
CA ASP A 97 -1.77 4.18 14.15
C ASP A 97 -0.90 2.92 14.25
N GLU A 98 -1.32 1.79 13.68
CA GLU A 98 -0.55 0.54 13.66
C GLU A 98 0.68 0.63 12.74
N VAL A 99 0.55 1.31 11.60
CA VAL A 99 1.70 1.58 10.70
C VAL A 99 2.69 2.54 11.36
N ILE A 100 2.19 3.51 12.14
CA ILE A 100 3.00 4.56 12.77
C ILE A 100 3.58 4.09 14.12
N CYS A 101 2.98 3.15 14.85
CA CYS A 101 3.51 2.74 16.14
C CYS A 101 4.76 1.84 15.99
N ASP A 102 5.71 2.00 16.91
CA ASP A 102 6.86 1.10 17.06
C ASP A 102 6.35 -0.34 17.31
N PRO A 103 6.94 -1.41 16.76
CA PRO A 103 6.62 -2.79 17.18
C PRO A 103 6.69 -3.01 18.71
N ALA A 104 7.44 -2.19 19.46
CA ALA A 104 7.44 -2.18 20.93
C ALA A 104 6.17 -1.59 21.57
N CYS A 105 5.33 -0.87 20.82
CA CYS A 105 4.05 -0.29 21.25
C CYS A 105 3.00 -1.37 21.60
N GLY A 106 3.26 -2.63 21.23
CA GLY A 106 2.43 -3.80 21.52
C GLY A 106 2.83 -4.63 22.74
N VAL A 107 3.87 -4.28 23.51
CA VAL A 107 4.15 -4.96 24.79
C VAL A 107 3.14 -4.47 25.82
N LYS A 108 1.95 -5.10 25.84
CA LYS A 108 1.07 -5.08 27.00
C LYS A 108 1.84 -5.68 28.18
N ALA A 109 2.11 -4.85 29.19
CA ALA A 109 2.26 -5.33 30.56
C ALA A 109 0.96 -6.03 31.03
#